data_AF-A0A1I6LP35-F1
#
_entry.id   AF-A0A1I6LP35-F1
#
_cell.length_a   1.000
_cell.length_b   1.000
_cell.length_c   1.000
_cell.angle_alpha   90.00
_cell.angle_beta   90.00
_cell.angle_gamma   90.00
#
_symmetry.space_group_name_H-M   'P 1'
#
loop_
_entity.id
_entity.type
_entity.pdbx_description
1 polymer ?
#
loop_
_entity_poly.entity_id
_entity_poly.type
_entity_poly.pdbx_seq_one_letter_code
_entity_poly.pdbx_strand_id
1 'polypeptide(L)'
;MKRKVALLLSILLIFVSIAPVTDVFAASGIKVQCYNGNRDTSTSSISPTFQLVNTGTTEIELSSVKMRYYFTNDGTQTDNFACDYSQVGASNVTGTFGTADSADADRYLEIGFSSNAGTLSTGQSIVVHTRIWKSDWSAFAQTNDYSFNASATAFVDSTSTTGYINDTLIWGAEPGAATVITPTPVVPTETAAPTQTVVPTETAAPTQTVVPTETMVPAKSLDITFYNGNTVDTTNYLALNFKIANAGTTAISLSDAKMRYYFTNDGTQVDNFACDYSSIGSTNVTGTFGTLSETNADKYLEVGFTSGAGTLAAGESAVIYVRVWKSDWSSFSQANDYSFNASAASFAHTTTITGYVKNELVFGAEPGIVVTPTPVVTPTPVVTPTPVVTPTPTATSLIPEITIEKYSIPENDAMQFVENLKIGWNLGNTFDAHSCTWLTDELAYESAWCGAYTSKNLIDTLKAEGFNTVRIPVSWHDHVSGDDFQISAAWLNRVQEVVDYCIDNNM
;
A
#
# COMPACT_ATOMS: atom_id res chain seq x y z
N MET A 1 4.36 22.33 60.45
CA MET A 1 3.08 22.07 61.15
C MET A 1 1.99 21.99 60.10
N LYS A 2 1.24 20.88 60.10
CA LYS A 2 0.29 20.39 59.10
C LYS A 2 -0.70 21.44 58.55
N ARG A 3 -0.96 21.44 57.24
CA ARG A 3 -2.23 21.92 56.66
C ARG A 3 -2.95 20.76 55.98
N LYS A 4 -4.19 20.59 56.43
CA LYS A 4 -5.16 19.57 56.02
C LYS A 4 -5.79 20.00 54.69
N VAL A 5 -6.02 19.05 53.78
CA VAL A 5 -7.09 19.15 52.77
C VAL A 5 -7.88 17.85 52.83
N ALA A 6 -9.19 18.00 52.94
CA ALA A 6 -10.15 16.95 53.20
C ALA A 6 -10.62 16.29 51.90
N LEU A 7 -10.82 14.98 52.01
CA LEU A 7 -11.43 14.08 51.05
C LEU A 7 -12.92 14.43 50.87
N LEU A 8 -13.39 14.60 49.63
CA LEU A 8 -14.81 14.56 49.29
C LEU A 8 -15.00 13.49 48.21
N LEU A 9 -15.53 12.35 48.64
CA LEU A 9 -16.01 11.27 47.79
C LEU A 9 -17.35 11.71 47.17
N SER A 10 -17.40 11.84 45.86
CA SER A 10 -18.65 11.85 45.10
C SER A 10 -18.73 10.56 44.29
N ILE A 11 -19.55 9.63 44.78
CA ILE A 11 -19.94 8.39 44.12
C ILE A 11 -20.84 8.77 42.94
N LEU A 12 -20.34 8.62 41.71
CA LEU A 12 -21.17 8.61 40.51
C LEU A 12 -21.36 7.15 40.09
N LEU A 13 -22.53 6.59 40.39
CA LEU A 13 -23.00 5.32 39.83
C LEU A 13 -23.20 5.50 38.32
N ILE A 14 -22.22 5.09 37.53
CA ILE A 14 -22.39 4.88 36.10
C ILE A 14 -23.00 3.50 35.93
N PHE A 15 -24.26 3.46 35.48
CA PHE A 15 -24.85 2.26 34.90
C PHE A 15 -24.00 1.86 33.70
N VAL A 16 -23.23 0.78 33.83
CA VAL A 16 -22.61 0.10 32.70
C VAL A 16 -23.74 -0.53 31.88
N SER A 17 -24.29 0.23 30.94
CA SER A 17 -24.94 -0.35 29.78
C SER A 17 -23.83 -1.01 28.98
N ILE A 18 -23.73 -2.33 29.08
CA ILE A 18 -22.93 -3.14 28.16
C ILE A 18 -23.67 -3.09 26.82
N ALA A 19 -23.51 -1.99 26.09
CA ALA A 19 -23.62 -2.09 24.64
C ALA A 19 -22.41 -2.94 24.21
N PRO A 20 -22.58 -4.00 23.41
CA PRO A 20 -21.45 -4.62 22.77
C PRO A 20 -20.79 -3.50 21.94
N VAL A 21 -19.62 -3.04 22.38
CA VAL A 21 -18.73 -2.31 21.51
C VAL A 21 -18.28 -3.37 20.51
N THR A 22 -18.99 -3.46 19.40
CA THR A 22 -18.40 -4.02 18.20
C THR A 22 -17.27 -3.06 17.87
N ASP A 23 -16.05 -3.42 18.26
CA ASP A 23 -14.85 -2.83 17.67
C ASP A 23 -15.04 -2.92 16.16
N VAL A 24 -15.36 -1.78 15.54
CA VAL A 24 -15.24 -1.66 14.10
C VAL A 24 -13.75 -1.50 13.85
N PHE A 25 -13.02 -2.61 13.93
CA PHE A 25 -11.68 -2.69 13.36
C PHE A 25 -11.81 -2.21 11.91
N ALA A 26 -11.12 -1.13 11.57
CA ALA A 26 -10.82 -0.86 10.17
C ALA A 26 -10.17 -2.13 9.62
N ALA A 27 -10.66 -2.66 8.49
CA ALA A 27 -10.24 -3.99 8.06
C ALA A 27 -8.71 -4.03 7.85
N SER A 28 -8.01 -4.75 8.73
CA SER A 28 -6.63 -5.16 8.51
C SER A 28 -6.64 -6.20 7.39
N GLY A 29 -6.51 -5.74 6.15
CA GLY A 29 -6.51 -6.58 4.98
C GLY A 29 -5.11 -7.09 4.67
N ILE A 30 -4.97 -8.38 4.44
CA ILE A 30 -3.82 -8.96 3.75
C ILE A 30 -4.30 -9.79 2.57
N LYS A 31 -3.43 -9.91 1.57
CA LYS A 31 -3.59 -10.81 0.44
C LYS A 31 -2.34 -11.69 0.34
N VAL A 32 -2.55 -13.00 0.18
CA VAL A 32 -1.47 -13.97 -0.06
C VAL A 32 -1.54 -14.45 -1.50
N GLN A 33 -0.50 -14.15 -2.25
CA GLN A 33 -0.29 -14.68 -3.59
C GLN A 33 0.76 -15.78 -3.52
N CYS A 34 0.59 -16.84 -4.31
CA CYS A 34 1.51 -17.98 -4.30
C CYS A 34 1.66 -18.59 -5.69
N TYR A 35 2.85 -19.06 -6.01
CA TYR A 35 3.10 -20.01 -7.10
C TYR A 35 4.20 -20.98 -6.70
N ASN A 36 4.31 -22.11 -7.41
CA ASN A 36 5.33 -23.12 -7.14
C ASN A 36 6.54 -22.92 -8.09
N GLY A 37 7.73 -22.72 -7.51
CA GLY A 37 8.99 -22.65 -8.25
C GLY A 37 9.35 -23.97 -8.93
N ASN A 38 8.96 -25.10 -8.34
CA ASN A 38 9.00 -26.43 -8.94
C ASN A 38 7.55 -26.96 -9.10
N ARG A 39 7.16 -27.30 -10.33
CA ARG A 39 5.81 -27.78 -10.68
C ARG A 39 5.78 -29.24 -11.17
N ASP A 40 6.87 -29.97 -10.99
CA ASP A 40 6.91 -31.39 -11.32
C ASP A 40 5.92 -32.14 -10.42
N THR A 41 5.18 -33.09 -10.97
CA THR A 41 4.18 -33.84 -10.20
C THR A 41 4.80 -34.67 -9.08
N SER A 42 6.10 -35.01 -9.19
CA SER A 42 6.88 -35.64 -8.14
C SER A 42 8.25 -34.95 -7.99
N THR A 43 8.61 -34.58 -6.76
CA THR A 43 9.84 -33.86 -6.45
C THR A 43 10.35 -34.17 -5.05
N SER A 44 11.66 -34.14 -4.81
CA SER A 44 12.24 -34.22 -3.45
C SER A 44 12.25 -32.88 -2.69
N SER A 45 11.88 -31.78 -3.38
CA SER A 45 11.78 -30.46 -2.78
C SER A 45 10.57 -29.70 -3.35
N ILE A 46 9.60 -29.41 -2.49
CA ILE A 46 8.50 -28.48 -2.80
C ILE A 46 9.07 -27.07 -2.68
N SER A 47 8.69 -26.16 -3.57
CA SER A 47 9.20 -24.78 -3.58
C SER A 47 8.07 -23.75 -3.72
N PRO A 48 7.19 -23.59 -2.71
CA PRO A 48 6.17 -22.56 -2.78
C PRO A 48 6.79 -21.18 -2.56
N THR A 49 6.39 -20.22 -3.39
CA THR A 49 6.89 -18.86 -3.38
C THR A 49 5.72 -17.92 -3.12
N PHE A 50 5.83 -17.12 -2.06
CA PHE A 50 4.75 -16.26 -1.56
C PHE A 50 5.02 -14.80 -1.86
N GLN A 51 3.94 -14.05 -2.12
CA GLN A 51 3.92 -12.61 -1.99
C GLN A 51 2.80 -12.23 -1.02
N LEU A 52 3.18 -11.60 0.09
CA LEU A 52 2.27 -11.03 1.07
C LEU A 52 2.07 -9.57 0.74
N VAL A 53 0.81 -9.15 0.56
CA VAL A 53 0.43 -7.76 0.29
C VAL A 53 -0.41 -7.24 1.43
N ASN A 54 -0.09 -6.05 1.95
CA ASN A 54 -0.98 -5.32 2.86
C ASN A 54 -2.05 -4.61 2.02
N THR A 55 -3.28 -5.09 2.10
CA THR A 55 -4.45 -4.51 1.42
C THR A 55 -5.31 -3.65 2.35
N GLY A 56 -4.97 -3.60 3.64
CA GLY A 56 -5.61 -2.77 4.64
C GLY A 56 -5.17 -1.30 4.57
N THR A 57 -5.86 -0.47 5.33
CA THR A 57 -5.60 0.99 5.39
C THR A 57 -4.60 1.38 6.47
N THR A 58 -4.05 0.41 7.21
CA THR A 58 -3.07 0.60 8.26
C THR A 58 -1.83 -0.24 7.98
N GLU A 59 -0.69 0.23 8.45
CA GLU A 59 0.55 -0.56 8.48
C GLU A 59 0.38 -1.82 9.36
N ILE A 60 1.06 -2.90 8.98
CA ILE A 60 1.00 -4.19 9.66
C ILE A 60 2.39 -4.55 10.16
N GLU A 61 2.55 -4.88 11.43
CA GLU A 61 3.79 -5.49 11.92
C GLU A 61 3.92 -6.92 11.39
N LEU A 62 4.99 -7.23 10.67
CA LEU A 62 5.15 -8.56 10.06
C LEU A 62 5.24 -9.69 11.09
N SER A 63 5.73 -9.39 12.30
CA SER A 63 5.76 -10.32 13.42
C SER A 63 4.37 -10.83 13.85
N SER A 64 3.32 -10.08 13.54
CA SER A 64 1.92 -10.47 13.78
C SER A 64 1.33 -11.36 12.66
N VAL A 65 2.04 -11.49 11.53
CA VAL A 65 1.52 -12.14 10.33
C VAL A 65 2.04 -13.57 10.21
N LYS A 66 1.13 -14.48 9.83
CA LYS A 66 1.46 -15.85 9.43
C LYS A 66 0.88 -16.17 8.06
N MET A 67 1.56 -17.01 7.30
CA MET A 67 1.03 -17.61 6.07
C MET A 67 1.13 -19.12 6.15
N ARG A 68 0.14 -19.87 5.63
CA ARG A 68 0.21 -21.33 5.57
C ARG A 68 0.06 -21.88 4.17
N TYR A 69 0.84 -22.92 3.90
CA TYR A 69 0.79 -23.77 2.72
C TYR A 69 0.53 -25.21 3.14
N TYR A 70 -0.53 -25.78 2.63
CA TYR A 70 -1.07 -27.08 2.98
C TYR A 70 -0.65 -28.12 1.94
N PHE A 71 -0.13 -29.24 2.43
CA PHE A 71 0.41 -30.31 1.61
C PHE A 71 0.28 -31.65 2.32
N THR A 72 0.54 -32.72 1.58
CA THR A 72 0.66 -34.07 2.10
C THR A 72 2.13 -34.47 2.21
N ASN A 73 2.55 -35.01 3.35
CA ASN A 73 3.94 -35.44 3.54
C ASN A 73 4.27 -36.68 2.70
N ASP A 74 3.27 -37.43 2.22
CA ASP A 74 3.41 -38.69 1.48
C ASP A 74 4.30 -39.71 2.19
N GLY A 75 4.29 -39.70 3.52
CA GLY A 75 5.25 -40.44 4.33
C GLY A 75 5.12 -40.19 5.83
N THR A 76 6.18 -40.51 6.56
CA THR A 76 6.28 -40.29 8.02
C THR A 76 7.54 -39.51 8.40
N GLN A 77 8.28 -39.02 7.41
CA GLN A 77 9.55 -38.35 7.59
C GLN A 77 9.34 -36.94 8.14
N THR A 78 10.38 -36.41 8.79
CA THR A 78 10.36 -35.02 9.27
C THR A 78 10.57 -34.07 8.11
N ASP A 79 9.73 -33.04 8.01
CA ASP A 79 9.89 -31.96 7.06
C ASP A 79 10.90 -30.92 7.54
N ASN A 80 11.66 -30.38 6.61
CA ASN A 80 12.62 -29.31 6.82
C ASN A 80 12.22 -28.11 5.97
N PHE A 81 12.56 -26.92 6.45
CA PHE A 81 12.23 -25.65 5.80
C PHE A 81 13.50 -24.83 5.57
N ALA A 82 13.55 -24.12 4.45
CA ALA A 82 14.45 -22.99 4.26
C ALA A 82 13.69 -21.83 3.62
N CYS A 83 14.00 -20.62 4.06
CA CYS A 83 13.79 -19.42 3.27
C CYS A 83 15.08 -19.16 2.47
N ASP A 84 15.00 -19.22 1.14
CA ASP A 84 16.16 -18.92 0.28
C ASP A 84 16.34 -17.43 0.06
N TYR A 85 15.23 -16.69 0.08
CA TYR A 85 15.21 -15.26 -0.16
C TYR A 85 13.95 -14.62 0.40
N SER A 86 14.12 -13.45 1.01
CA SER A 86 13.02 -12.52 1.26
C SER A 86 13.54 -11.08 1.28
N GLN A 87 12.72 -10.13 0.86
CA GLN A 87 13.04 -8.69 0.90
C GLN A 87 13.27 -8.19 2.33
N VAL A 88 12.66 -8.85 3.32
CA VAL A 88 12.84 -8.54 4.75
C VAL A 88 13.99 -9.31 5.41
N GLY A 89 14.81 -9.99 4.59
CA GLY A 89 15.92 -10.83 5.04
C GLY A 89 15.47 -12.27 5.31
N ALA A 90 16.12 -13.24 4.64
CA ALA A 90 15.78 -14.66 4.79
C ALA A 90 15.93 -15.18 6.24
N SER A 91 16.87 -14.63 7.01
CA SER A 91 17.07 -14.94 8.43
C SER A 91 15.93 -14.49 9.34
N ASN A 92 15.12 -13.53 8.87
CA ASN A 92 13.98 -12.99 9.61
C ASN A 92 12.69 -13.75 9.31
N VAL A 93 12.70 -14.70 8.37
CA VAL A 93 11.58 -15.57 8.03
C VAL A 93 11.70 -16.89 8.77
N THR A 94 10.66 -17.26 9.50
CA THR A 94 10.58 -18.54 10.22
C THR A 94 9.65 -19.50 9.49
N GLY A 95 9.95 -20.80 9.52
CA GLY A 95 9.04 -21.83 9.04
C GLY A 95 8.88 -22.91 10.10
N THR A 96 7.63 -23.26 10.40
CA THR A 96 7.28 -24.37 11.30
C THR A 96 6.24 -25.27 10.63
N PHE A 97 6.17 -26.53 11.04
CA PHE A 97 5.23 -27.49 10.46
C PHE A 97 4.15 -27.84 11.48
N GLY A 98 2.89 -27.73 11.05
CA GLY A 98 1.72 -28.20 11.79
C GLY A 98 0.99 -29.31 11.08
N THR A 99 -0.09 -29.81 11.69
CA THR A 99 -0.94 -30.88 11.16
C THR A 99 -2.23 -30.30 10.57
N ALA A 100 -2.65 -30.83 9.42
CA ALA A 100 -3.96 -30.59 8.83
C ALA A 100 -4.76 -31.91 8.80
N ASP A 101 -6.09 -31.84 8.81
CA ASP A 101 -6.97 -33.01 8.79
C ASP A 101 -7.86 -32.97 7.55
N SER A 102 -7.23 -33.16 6.38
CA SER A 102 -7.91 -33.25 5.09
C SER A 102 -7.26 -34.33 4.21
N ALA A 103 -8.02 -34.85 3.24
CA ALA A 103 -7.52 -35.86 2.31
C ALA A 103 -6.40 -35.35 1.39
N ASP A 104 -6.35 -34.04 1.16
CA ASP A 104 -5.37 -33.31 0.34
C ASP A 104 -4.39 -32.46 1.18
N ALA A 105 -4.41 -32.61 2.50
CA ALA A 105 -3.43 -32.00 3.40
C ALA A 105 -3.39 -32.71 4.75
N ASP A 106 -2.26 -33.33 5.08
CA ASP A 106 -1.96 -33.85 6.43
C ASP A 106 -0.99 -32.93 7.20
N ARG A 107 -0.36 -31.99 6.50
CA ARG A 107 0.59 -31.00 7.03
C ARG A 107 0.29 -29.60 6.50
N TYR A 108 0.83 -28.62 7.22
CA TYR A 108 1.08 -27.30 6.66
C TYR A 108 2.45 -26.77 7.05
N LEU A 109 3.07 -26.00 6.16
CA LEU A 109 4.15 -25.08 6.48
C LEU A 109 3.51 -23.77 6.94
N GLU A 110 3.76 -23.35 8.18
CA GLU A 110 3.45 -22.01 8.70
C GLU A 110 4.70 -21.14 8.62
N ILE A 111 4.63 -20.14 7.76
CA ILE A 111 5.62 -19.09 7.59
C ILE A 111 5.25 -17.95 8.53
N GLY A 112 6.22 -17.51 9.33
CA GLY A 112 6.11 -16.34 10.19
C GLY A 112 7.33 -15.44 10.02
N PHE A 113 7.32 -14.32 10.75
CA PHE A 113 8.39 -13.34 10.70
C PHE A 113 8.87 -12.98 12.10
N SER A 114 10.17 -12.82 12.27
CA SER A 114 10.74 -12.26 13.51
C SER A 114 10.40 -10.77 13.63
N SER A 115 10.53 -10.20 14.83
CA SER A 115 10.38 -8.75 15.06
C SER A 115 11.32 -7.91 14.18
N ASN A 116 12.48 -8.44 13.80
CA ASN A 116 13.45 -7.77 12.93
C ASN A 116 13.01 -7.70 11.46
N ALA A 117 11.91 -8.37 11.07
CA ALA A 117 11.36 -8.26 9.72
C ALA A 117 10.72 -6.89 9.47
N GLY A 118 10.40 -6.12 10.53
CA GLY A 118 9.84 -4.78 10.45
C GLY A 118 8.34 -4.78 10.15
N THR A 119 7.91 -3.72 9.48
CA THR A 119 6.50 -3.47 9.14
C THR A 119 6.25 -3.59 7.64
N LEU A 120 4.98 -3.81 7.29
CA LEU A 120 4.46 -3.80 5.94
C LEU A 120 3.43 -2.68 5.83
N SER A 121 3.84 -1.55 5.26
CA SER A 121 2.96 -0.39 5.07
C SER A 121 1.81 -0.68 4.10
N THR A 122 0.76 0.12 4.15
CA THR A 122 -0.42 -0.03 3.26
C THR A 122 -0.01 -0.09 1.79
N GLY A 123 -0.53 -1.10 1.07
CA GLY A 123 -0.24 -1.33 -0.35
C GLY A 123 1.14 -1.93 -0.64
N GLN A 124 2.02 -2.05 0.37
CA GLN A 124 3.31 -2.70 0.18
C GLN A 124 3.18 -4.22 0.10
N SER A 125 4.18 -4.84 -0.50
CA SER A 125 4.30 -6.28 -0.55
C SER A 125 5.71 -6.76 -0.28
N ILE A 126 5.81 -7.95 0.31
CA ILE A 126 7.06 -8.68 0.47
C ILE A 126 6.96 -10.05 -0.19
N VAL A 127 8.09 -10.55 -0.66
CA VAL A 127 8.24 -11.85 -1.29
C VAL A 127 8.99 -12.78 -0.36
N VAL A 128 8.58 -14.04 -0.31
CA VAL A 128 9.22 -15.11 0.45
C VAL A 128 9.41 -16.33 -0.45
N HIS A 129 10.65 -16.65 -0.80
CA HIS A 129 11.00 -17.87 -1.52
C HIS A 129 11.30 -18.97 -0.50
N THR A 130 10.62 -20.11 -0.63
CA THR A 130 10.77 -21.21 0.34
C THR A 130 11.09 -22.53 -0.33
N ARG A 131 11.69 -23.43 0.46
CA ARG A 131 11.86 -24.84 0.13
C ARG A 131 11.43 -25.71 1.29
N ILE A 132 10.78 -26.81 0.97
CA ILE A 132 10.41 -27.89 1.89
C ILE A 132 11.05 -29.19 1.39
N TRP A 133 11.72 -29.94 2.26
CA TRP A 133 12.24 -31.28 1.95
C TRP A 133 12.13 -32.22 3.14
N LYS A 134 11.91 -33.51 2.89
CA LYS A 134 11.91 -34.55 3.93
C LYS A 134 13.34 -34.83 4.38
N SER A 135 13.51 -35.29 5.62
CA SER A 135 14.82 -35.59 6.22
C SER A 135 15.67 -36.59 5.42
N ASP A 136 15.04 -37.44 4.60
CA ASP A 136 15.69 -38.43 3.74
C ASP A 136 15.66 -38.08 2.24
N TRP A 137 15.15 -36.90 1.87
CA TRP A 137 14.96 -36.46 0.49
C TRP A 137 14.04 -37.35 -0.36
N SER A 138 13.20 -38.20 0.27
CA SER A 138 12.17 -38.92 -0.45
C SER A 138 11.17 -37.97 -1.11
N ALA A 139 10.61 -38.40 -2.24
CA ALA A 139 9.77 -37.53 -3.06
C ALA A 139 8.39 -37.26 -2.44
N PHE A 140 7.88 -36.07 -2.70
CA PHE A 140 6.47 -35.69 -2.58
C PHE A 140 5.74 -35.96 -3.89
N ALA A 141 4.44 -36.15 -3.81
CA ALA A 141 3.50 -36.08 -4.92
C ALA A 141 2.74 -34.74 -4.80
N GLN A 142 3.10 -33.76 -5.62
CA GLN A 142 2.53 -32.42 -5.46
C GLN A 142 1.05 -32.35 -5.90
N THR A 143 0.58 -33.30 -6.72
CA THR A 143 -0.78 -33.29 -7.29
C THR A 143 -1.89 -33.57 -6.27
N ASN A 144 -1.55 -34.09 -5.09
CA ASN A 144 -2.47 -34.31 -3.97
C ASN A 144 -2.32 -33.27 -2.85
N ASP A 145 -1.57 -32.20 -3.07
CA ASP A 145 -1.41 -31.12 -2.11
C ASP A 145 -2.46 -30.02 -2.34
N TYR A 146 -3.20 -29.67 -1.29
CA TYR A 146 -4.25 -28.64 -1.32
C TYR A 146 -3.77 -27.28 -1.86
N SER A 147 -2.58 -26.83 -1.45
CA SER A 147 -2.03 -25.53 -1.86
C SER A 147 -1.22 -25.58 -3.17
N PHE A 148 -1.03 -26.74 -3.80
CA PHE A 148 -0.20 -26.84 -5.00
C PHE A 148 -0.89 -26.27 -6.24
N ASN A 149 -0.15 -25.42 -6.97
CA ASN A 149 -0.59 -24.86 -8.23
C ASN A 149 0.34 -25.28 -9.38
N ALA A 150 -0.14 -26.22 -10.18
CA ALA A 150 0.60 -26.76 -11.32
C ALA A 150 0.71 -25.81 -12.52
N SER A 151 -0.11 -24.77 -12.60
CA SER A 151 -0.23 -23.91 -13.80
C SER A 151 0.37 -22.51 -13.62
N ALA A 152 0.44 -22.00 -12.39
CA ALA A 152 0.96 -20.66 -12.12
C ALA A 152 2.47 -20.57 -12.36
N THR A 153 2.87 -19.65 -13.25
CA THR A 153 4.28 -19.35 -13.56
C THR A 153 4.77 -18.05 -12.93
N ALA A 154 3.88 -17.32 -12.26
CA ALA A 154 4.12 -16.08 -11.52
C ALA A 154 3.11 -16.00 -10.35
N PHE A 155 3.26 -15.00 -9.47
CA PHE A 155 2.34 -14.78 -8.36
C PHE A 155 0.90 -14.66 -8.83
N VAL A 156 0.03 -15.48 -8.23
CA VAL A 156 -1.42 -15.42 -8.40
C VAL A 156 -2.07 -15.43 -7.03
N ASP A 157 -3.22 -14.75 -6.91
CA ASP A 157 -4.05 -14.80 -5.71
C ASP A 157 -4.39 -16.26 -5.40
N SER A 158 -3.88 -16.76 -4.27
CA SER A 158 -3.99 -18.17 -3.91
C SER A 158 -5.03 -18.33 -2.82
N THR A 159 -6.19 -18.87 -3.20
CA THR A 159 -7.29 -19.14 -2.26
C THR A 159 -7.06 -20.40 -1.42
N SER A 160 -6.15 -21.27 -1.85
CA SER A 160 -5.77 -22.50 -1.13
C SER A 160 -4.52 -22.35 -0.25
N THR A 161 -3.95 -21.15 -0.16
CA THR A 161 -3.00 -20.77 0.90
C THR A 161 -3.68 -19.78 1.82
N THR A 162 -3.32 -19.77 3.09
CA THR A 162 -3.99 -18.91 4.09
C THR A 162 -3.06 -17.84 4.66
N GLY A 163 -3.63 -16.71 5.05
CA GLY A 163 -2.95 -15.61 5.71
C GLY A 163 -3.67 -15.20 6.98
N TYR A 164 -2.91 -14.98 8.05
CA TYR A 164 -3.41 -14.65 9.37
C TYR A 164 -2.74 -13.38 9.90
N ILE A 165 -3.48 -12.59 10.67
CA ILE A 165 -2.96 -11.49 11.48
C ILE A 165 -3.39 -11.76 12.92
N ASN A 166 -2.46 -11.79 13.87
CA ASN A 166 -2.74 -12.10 15.28
C ASN A 166 -3.55 -13.41 15.43
N ASP A 167 -3.12 -14.46 14.72
CA ASP A 167 -3.77 -15.78 14.64
C ASP A 167 -5.22 -15.80 14.10
N THR A 168 -5.75 -14.66 13.64
CA THR A 168 -7.06 -14.57 12.99
C THR A 168 -6.91 -14.75 11.49
N LEU A 169 -7.69 -15.66 10.88
CA LEU A 169 -7.70 -15.89 9.44
C LEU A 169 -8.26 -14.67 8.69
N ILE A 170 -7.46 -14.10 7.79
CA ILE A 170 -7.83 -12.93 6.98
C ILE A 170 -7.93 -13.27 5.49
N TRP A 171 -7.12 -14.21 5.00
CA TRP A 171 -7.04 -14.59 3.59
C TRP A 171 -7.06 -16.10 3.39
N GLY A 172 -7.73 -16.55 2.33
CA GLY A 172 -7.74 -17.94 1.87
C GLY A 172 -8.72 -18.84 2.63
N ALA A 173 -8.67 -20.13 2.33
CA ALA A 173 -9.46 -21.16 3.00
C ALA A 173 -8.56 -22.26 3.55
N GLU A 174 -8.84 -22.70 4.78
CA GLU A 174 -8.20 -23.89 5.36
C GLU A 174 -8.78 -25.16 4.72
N PRO A 175 -7.98 -26.24 4.54
CA PRO A 175 -8.47 -27.52 4.05
C PRO A 175 -9.61 -28.05 4.93
N GLY A 176 -10.67 -28.60 4.31
CA GLY A 176 -11.80 -29.18 5.04
C GLY A 176 -12.76 -28.17 5.70
N ALA A 177 -12.46 -26.87 5.71
CA ALA A 177 -13.41 -25.86 6.15
C ALA A 177 -14.60 -25.81 5.17
N ALA A 178 -15.84 -25.88 5.70
CA ALA A 178 -17.03 -25.59 4.91
C ALA A 178 -16.89 -24.18 4.35
N THR A 179 -17.00 -24.02 3.03
CA THR A 179 -16.87 -22.74 2.34
C THR A 179 -17.79 -21.70 3.01
N VAL A 180 -17.23 -20.80 3.82
CA VAL A 180 -17.94 -19.58 4.18
C VAL A 180 -17.88 -18.72 2.93
N ILE A 181 -18.83 -18.95 2.04
CA ILE A 181 -19.15 -18.01 0.96
C ILE A 181 -19.62 -16.72 1.63
N THR A 182 -18.69 -15.78 1.85
CA THR A 182 -19.07 -14.37 1.95
C THR A 182 -19.76 -14.03 0.64
N PRO A 183 -21.03 -13.59 0.62
CA PRO A 183 -21.83 -13.56 -0.59
C PRO A 183 -21.22 -12.60 -1.61
N THR A 184 -20.75 -13.14 -2.73
CA THR A 184 -20.50 -12.40 -3.96
C THR A 184 -21.83 -11.78 -4.43
N PRO A 185 -21.86 -10.50 -4.83
CA PRO A 185 -23.02 -9.91 -5.49
C PRO A 185 -23.36 -10.74 -6.73
N VAL A 186 -24.59 -11.23 -6.80
CA VAL A 186 -25.05 -12.07 -7.91
C VAL A 186 -25.12 -11.23 -9.18
N VAL A 187 -24.21 -11.48 -10.12
CA VAL A 187 -24.33 -11.04 -11.52
C VAL A 187 -25.28 -12.02 -12.22
N PRO A 188 -26.40 -11.57 -12.80
CA PRO A 188 -27.35 -12.47 -13.45
C PRO A 188 -26.76 -13.05 -14.75
N THR A 189 -26.91 -14.35 -14.89
CA THR A 189 -26.46 -15.18 -16.02
C THR A 189 -27.22 -14.84 -17.30
N GLU A 190 -26.51 -14.48 -18.37
CA GLU A 190 -27.07 -14.44 -19.72
C GLU A 190 -27.40 -15.87 -20.20
N THR A 191 -28.63 -16.06 -20.65
CA THR A 191 -29.13 -17.29 -21.27
C THR A 191 -28.99 -17.20 -22.79
N ALA A 192 -28.63 -18.32 -23.42
CA ALA A 192 -28.18 -18.46 -24.80
C ALA A 192 -29.03 -17.78 -25.89
N ALA A 193 -28.33 -17.27 -26.90
CA ALA A 193 -28.85 -16.70 -28.13
C ALA A 193 -29.60 -17.73 -29.02
N PRO A 194 -30.67 -17.30 -29.72
CA PRO A 194 -31.05 -17.87 -31.00
C PRO A 194 -30.64 -16.96 -32.18
N THR A 195 -30.33 -17.61 -33.29
CA THR A 195 -29.77 -17.07 -34.53
C THR A 195 -30.68 -16.08 -35.29
N GLN A 196 -30.00 -15.17 -35.99
CA GLN A 196 -30.37 -14.00 -36.79
C GLN A 196 -31.68 -14.00 -37.63
N THR A 197 -32.24 -12.81 -37.82
CA THR A 197 -32.94 -12.41 -39.07
C THR A 197 -32.65 -10.92 -39.34
N VAL A 198 -32.37 -10.60 -40.61
CA VAL A 198 -31.82 -9.33 -41.13
C VAL A 198 -32.96 -8.36 -41.54
N VAL A 199 -32.61 -7.06 -41.67
CA VAL A 199 -33.21 -5.98 -42.53
C VAL A 199 -34.13 -4.96 -41.80
N PRO A 200 -34.21 -3.65 -42.17
CA PRO A 200 -33.26 -2.72 -42.84
C PRO A 200 -32.95 -1.43 -42.02
N THR A 201 -31.95 -0.70 -42.53
CA THR A 201 -31.55 0.69 -42.26
C THR A 201 -32.67 1.73 -42.33
N GLU A 202 -32.74 2.61 -41.32
CA GLU A 202 -33.17 4.03 -41.32
C GLU A 202 -32.67 4.64 -40.00
N THR A 203 -32.36 5.91 -39.78
CA THR A 203 -32.16 7.16 -40.53
C THR A 203 -31.46 8.09 -39.52
N ALA A 204 -30.53 8.95 -39.97
CA ALA A 204 -29.75 9.82 -39.08
C ALA A 204 -30.63 10.80 -38.27
N ALA A 205 -30.37 10.89 -36.96
CA ALA A 205 -30.98 11.83 -36.03
C ALA A 205 -29.87 12.55 -35.21
N PRO A 206 -30.14 13.77 -34.71
CA PRO A 206 -29.25 14.92 -34.86
C PRO A 206 -28.13 15.01 -33.82
N THR A 207 -27.06 15.69 -34.25
CA THR A 207 -25.94 16.17 -33.44
C THR A 207 -26.42 16.83 -32.16
N GLN A 208 -26.08 16.24 -31.01
CA GLN A 208 -26.20 16.92 -29.73
C GLN A 208 -25.08 17.94 -29.58
N THR A 209 -25.47 19.17 -29.28
CA THR A 209 -24.59 20.27 -28.90
C THR A 209 -23.89 19.92 -27.59
N VAL A 210 -22.56 19.85 -27.64
CA VAL A 210 -21.69 19.60 -26.49
C VAL A 210 -21.83 20.77 -25.50
N VAL A 211 -22.34 20.48 -24.30
CA VAL A 211 -22.20 21.34 -23.12
C VAL A 211 -20.75 21.18 -22.64
N PRO A 212 -19.99 22.24 -22.34
CA PRO A 212 -18.61 22.11 -21.92
C PRO A 212 -18.56 21.38 -20.59
N THR A 213 -18.02 20.16 -20.63
CA THR A 213 -17.65 19.36 -19.46
C THR A 213 -16.67 20.16 -18.62
N GLU A 214 -17.03 20.45 -17.36
CA GLU A 214 -16.07 20.91 -16.37
C GLU A 214 -14.93 19.91 -16.29
N THR A 215 -13.71 20.38 -16.48
CA THR A 215 -12.49 19.57 -16.47
C THR A 215 -12.31 18.99 -15.07
N MET A 216 -12.79 17.76 -14.87
CA MET A 216 -12.48 16.98 -13.69
C MET A 216 -10.95 16.89 -13.59
N VAL A 217 -10.42 17.22 -12.42
CA VAL A 217 -9.06 16.85 -12.01
C VAL A 217 -8.89 15.36 -12.36
N PRO A 218 -7.83 14.94 -13.09
CA PRO A 218 -7.70 13.57 -13.55
C PRO A 218 -7.77 12.61 -12.36
N ALA A 219 -8.69 11.64 -12.43
CA ALA A 219 -8.67 10.51 -11.50
C ALA A 219 -7.30 9.83 -11.67
N LYS A 220 -6.51 9.76 -10.60
CA LYS A 220 -5.17 9.17 -10.62
C LYS A 220 -5.28 7.67 -10.90
N SER A 221 -5.25 7.28 -12.17
CA SER A 221 -5.35 5.88 -12.60
C SER A 221 -4.01 5.14 -12.52
N LEU A 222 -2.90 5.88 -12.46
CA LEU A 222 -1.56 5.34 -12.22
C LEU A 222 -1.01 5.84 -10.88
N ASP A 223 -0.17 5.01 -10.28
CA ASP A 223 0.74 5.38 -9.21
C ASP A 223 2.16 4.94 -9.60
N ILE A 224 3.11 5.88 -9.58
CA ILE A 224 4.49 5.61 -10.00
C ILE A 224 5.41 5.85 -8.81
N THR A 225 6.15 4.81 -8.45
CA THR A 225 7.25 4.90 -7.50
C THR A 225 8.58 4.74 -8.24
N PHE A 226 9.61 5.42 -7.75
CA PHE A 226 10.86 5.59 -8.47
C PHE A 226 12.05 5.70 -7.52
N TYR A 227 13.22 5.29 -7.98
CA TYR A 227 14.50 5.69 -7.41
C TYR A 227 15.62 5.63 -8.47
N ASN A 228 16.69 6.38 -8.24
CA ASN A 228 17.89 6.31 -9.07
C ASN A 228 18.77 5.12 -8.60
N GLY A 229 19.07 4.19 -9.49
CA GLY A 229 20.01 3.09 -9.21
C GLY A 229 21.46 3.54 -9.09
N ASN A 230 21.75 4.79 -9.46
CA ASN A 230 23.03 5.46 -9.30
C ASN A 230 22.76 6.92 -8.91
N THR A 231 23.10 7.28 -7.68
CA THR A 231 22.87 8.61 -7.11
C THR A 231 24.12 9.51 -7.13
N VAL A 232 25.17 9.13 -7.84
CA VAL A 232 26.38 9.96 -7.96
C VAL A 232 26.09 11.19 -8.81
N ASP A 233 26.40 12.38 -8.30
CA ASP A 233 26.12 13.67 -8.96
C ASP A 233 26.58 13.73 -10.42
N THR A 234 27.73 13.14 -10.73
CA THR A 234 28.28 13.07 -12.09
C THR A 234 28.56 11.63 -12.48
N THR A 235 27.91 11.16 -13.55
CA THR A 235 27.98 9.77 -14.01
C THR A 235 27.89 9.67 -15.53
N ASN A 236 28.50 8.67 -16.16
CA ASN A 236 28.39 8.44 -17.61
C ASN A 236 27.14 7.67 -18.05
N TYR A 237 26.29 7.26 -17.10
CA TYR A 237 24.97 6.70 -17.39
C TYR A 237 23.98 7.03 -16.27
N LEU A 238 22.72 7.20 -16.64
CA LEU A 238 21.59 7.29 -15.71
C LEU A 238 21.03 5.89 -15.46
N ALA A 239 20.82 5.52 -14.20
CA ALA A 239 20.16 4.27 -13.83
C ALA A 239 18.79 4.61 -13.23
N LEU A 240 17.73 4.32 -13.97
CA LEU A 240 16.38 4.79 -13.67
C LEU A 240 15.48 3.59 -13.38
N ASN A 241 15.02 3.48 -12.14
CA ASN A 241 14.24 2.34 -11.68
C ASN A 241 12.80 2.78 -11.40
N PHE A 242 11.87 2.34 -12.24
CA PHE A 242 10.45 2.63 -12.16
C PHE A 242 9.66 1.44 -11.65
N LYS A 243 8.62 1.72 -10.87
CA LYS A 243 7.51 0.80 -10.63
C LYS A 243 6.22 1.52 -10.96
N ILE A 244 5.53 1.06 -12.00
CA ILE A 244 4.24 1.56 -12.44
C ILE A 244 3.15 0.66 -11.85
N ALA A 245 2.19 1.24 -11.14
CA ALA A 245 1.05 0.56 -10.58
C ALA A 245 -0.25 1.14 -11.15
N ASN A 246 -1.25 0.27 -11.36
CA ASN A 246 -2.60 0.70 -11.68
C ASN A 246 -3.35 1.01 -10.38
N ALA A 247 -3.51 2.29 -10.06
CA ALA A 247 -4.24 2.76 -8.89
C ALA A 247 -5.76 2.88 -9.16
N GLY A 248 -6.19 2.70 -10.41
CA GLY A 248 -7.60 2.71 -10.79
C GLY A 248 -8.30 1.37 -10.56
N THR A 249 -9.59 1.33 -10.94
CA THR A 249 -10.45 0.15 -10.80
C THR A 249 -10.62 -0.64 -12.10
N THR A 250 -10.11 -0.13 -13.23
CA THR A 250 -10.20 -0.74 -14.55
C THR A 250 -8.81 -1.13 -15.05
N ALA A 251 -8.71 -2.24 -15.77
CA ALA A 251 -7.44 -2.67 -16.34
C ALA A 251 -6.92 -1.64 -17.36
N ILE A 252 -5.61 -1.35 -17.31
CA ILE A 252 -4.93 -0.44 -18.21
C ILE A 252 -4.15 -1.27 -19.23
N SER A 253 -4.37 -1.05 -20.52
CA SER A 253 -3.48 -1.61 -21.54
C SER A 253 -2.13 -0.92 -21.43
N LEU A 254 -1.03 -1.67 -21.24
CA LEU A 254 0.29 -1.06 -21.07
C LEU A 254 0.73 -0.35 -22.35
N SER A 255 0.26 -0.76 -23.52
CA SER A 255 0.46 -0.04 -24.78
C SER A 255 -0.08 1.40 -24.77
N ASP A 256 -1.04 1.71 -23.89
CA ASP A 256 -1.62 3.04 -23.73
C ASP A 256 -0.92 3.85 -22.63
N ALA A 257 -0.06 3.20 -21.83
CA ALA A 257 0.63 3.80 -20.70
C ALA A 257 2.05 4.24 -21.06
N LYS A 258 2.51 5.33 -20.45
CA LYS A 258 3.89 5.80 -20.54
C LYS A 258 4.30 6.60 -19.32
N MET A 259 5.60 6.65 -19.05
CA MET A 259 6.20 7.40 -17.95
C MET A 259 7.25 8.37 -18.49
N ARG A 260 7.47 9.51 -17.83
CA ARG A 260 8.57 10.43 -18.18
C ARG A 260 9.48 10.78 -17.02
N TYR A 261 10.78 10.67 -17.26
CA TYR A 261 11.86 11.17 -16.42
C TYR A 261 12.46 12.41 -17.08
N TYR A 262 12.50 13.52 -16.35
CA TYR A 262 12.91 14.84 -16.82
C TYR A 262 14.31 15.16 -16.33
N PHE A 263 15.18 15.55 -17.26
CA PHE A 263 16.59 15.80 -17.02
C PHE A 263 17.13 16.93 -17.89
N THR A 264 18.31 17.39 -17.53
CA THR A 264 19.04 18.41 -18.24
C THR A 264 19.98 17.79 -19.28
N ASN A 265 20.03 18.40 -20.44
CA ASN A 265 20.83 17.95 -21.55
C ASN A 265 22.25 18.47 -21.39
N ASP A 266 23.10 17.70 -20.71
CA ASP A 266 24.51 18.05 -20.48
C ASP A 266 25.42 17.86 -21.71
N GLY A 267 24.92 18.16 -22.91
CA GLY A 267 25.68 17.96 -24.14
C GLY A 267 24.85 18.04 -25.43
N THR A 268 25.48 17.71 -26.55
CA THR A 268 24.85 17.64 -27.89
C THR A 268 24.80 16.22 -28.46
N GLN A 269 25.24 15.25 -27.66
CA GLN A 269 25.35 13.85 -28.03
C GLN A 269 23.97 13.19 -28.10
N VAL A 270 23.91 12.09 -28.85
CA VAL A 270 22.69 11.27 -28.91
C VAL A 270 22.60 10.46 -27.63
N ASP A 271 21.46 10.54 -26.95
CA ASP A 271 21.14 9.67 -25.82
C ASP A 271 20.66 8.32 -26.33
N ASN A 272 21.19 7.26 -25.72
CA ASN A 272 20.83 5.88 -25.98
C ASN A 272 20.03 5.33 -24.81
N PHE A 273 19.22 4.32 -25.08
CA PHE A 273 18.33 3.70 -24.11
C PHE A 273 18.51 2.18 -24.12
N ALA A 274 18.48 1.57 -22.93
CA ALA A 274 18.30 0.14 -22.77
C ALA A 274 17.36 -0.15 -21.61
N CYS A 275 16.55 -1.21 -21.75
CA CYS A 275 15.88 -1.83 -20.62
C CYS A 275 16.75 -2.98 -20.11
N ASP A 276 17.34 -2.80 -18.93
CA ASP A 276 18.20 -3.80 -18.30
C ASP A 276 17.36 -4.92 -17.66
N TYR A 277 16.16 -4.60 -17.18
CA TYR A 277 15.19 -5.56 -16.65
C TYR A 277 13.76 -5.02 -16.69
N SER A 278 12.79 -5.89 -16.92
CA SER A 278 11.38 -5.57 -16.75
C SER A 278 10.59 -6.81 -16.35
N SER A 279 9.70 -6.69 -15.36
CA SER A 279 8.83 -7.80 -14.92
C SER A 279 7.79 -8.21 -15.97
N ILE A 280 7.56 -7.35 -16.98
CA ILE A 280 6.68 -7.58 -18.14
C ILE A 280 7.48 -7.89 -19.42
N GLY A 281 8.78 -8.22 -19.26
CA GLY A 281 9.71 -8.55 -20.34
C GLY A 281 10.41 -7.32 -20.94
N SER A 282 11.74 -7.31 -20.92
CA SER A 282 12.55 -6.15 -21.38
C SER A 282 12.33 -5.80 -22.86
N THR A 283 11.99 -6.78 -23.70
CA THR A 283 11.69 -6.55 -25.13
C THR A 283 10.37 -5.80 -25.35
N ASN A 284 9.52 -5.72 -24.31
CA ASN A 284 8.25 -5.01 -24.35
C ASN A 284 8.36 -3.56 -23.85
N VAL A 285 9.53 -3.13 -23.37
CA VAL A 285 9.75 -1.75 -22.90
C VAL A 285 10.42 -0.94 -24.01
N THR A 286 9.89 0.24 -24.28
CA THR A 286 10.43 1.19 -25.26
C THR A 286 10.92 2.44 -24.55
N GLY A 287 11.91 3.11 -25.15
CA GLY A 287 12.44 4.38 -24.67
C GLY A 287 12.59 5.35 -25.83
N THR A 288 12.02 6.54 -25.69
CA THR A 288 12.17 7.65 -26.64
C THR A 288 12.54 8.91 -25.88
N PHE A 289 13.20 9.84 -26.57
CA PHE A 289 13.63 11.10 -25.96
C PHE A 289 12.86 12.26 -26.57
N GLY A 290 12.38 13.15 -25.70
CA GLY A 290 11.75 14.40 -26.09
C GLY A 290 12.46 15.61 -25.49
N THR A 291 12.04 16.79 -25.91
CA THR A 291 12.58 18.07 -25.43
C THR A 291 11.49 18.90 -24.79
N LEU A 292 11.88 19.75 -23.86
CA LEU A 292 11.06 20.76 -23.19
C LEU A 292 11.94 21.98 -22.89
N SER A 293 11.41 23.01 -22.25
CA SER A 293 12.18 24.24 -21.97
C SER A 293 11.92 24.74 -20.56
N GLU A 294 12.48 24.03 -19.57
CA GLU A 294 12.33 24.33 -18.15
C GLU A 294 13.69 24.42 -17.45
N THR A 295 13.75 25.16 -16.35
CA THR A 295 15.05 25.53 -15.71
C THR A 295 15.87 24.31 -15.27
N ASN A 296 15.21 23.24 -14.83
CA ASN A 296 15.84 22.00 -14.35
C ASN A 296 15.51 20.79 -15.24
N ALA A 297 15.02 21.04 -16.45
CA ALA A 297 14.76 19.99 -17.44
C ALA A 297 14.58 20.61 -18.83
N ASP A 298 15.41 20.23 -19.79
CA ASP A 298 15.25 20.56 -21.22
C ASP A 298 15.14 19.28 -22.09
N LYS A 299 15.26 18.10 -21.47
CA LYS A 299 14.97 16.79 -22.04
C LYS A 299 14.10 15.93 -21.13
N TYR A 300 13.45 14.93 -21.73
CA TYR A 300 12.84 13.82 -20.99
C TYR A 300 13.06 12.49 -21.69
N LEU A 301 13.21 11.43 -20.89
CA LEU A 301 13.06 10.04 -21.34
C LEU A 301 11.60 9.67 -21.17
N GLU A 302 10.94 9.29 -22.26
CA GLU A 302 9.62 8.66 -22.25
C GLU A 302 9.78 7.14 -22.32
N VAL A 303 9.40 6.46 -21.24
CA VAL A 303 9.36 5.00 -21.16
C VAL A 303 7.96 4.54 -21.50
N GLY A 304 7.82 3.78 -22.59
CA GLY A 304 6.55 3.23 -23.07
C GLY A 304 6.59 1.71 -23.17
N PHE A 305 5.50 1.13 -23.69
CA PHE A 305 5.36 -0.31 -23.80
C PHE A 305 4.80 -0.76 -25.14
N THR A 306 5.23 -1.92 -25.63
CA THR A 306 4.68 -2.55 -26.84
C THR A 306 3.32 -3.21 -26.52
N SER A 307 2.56 -3.58 -27.55
CA SER A 307 1.33 -4.38 -27.36
C SER A 307 1.58 -5.75 -26.71
N GLY A 308 2.81 -6.27 -26.79
CA GLY A 308 3.22 -7.51 -26.13
C GLY A 308 3.37 -7.40 -24.61
N ALA A 309 3.35 -6.19 -24.05
CA ALA A 309 3.40 -5.95 -22.61
C ALA A 309 2.11 -6.38 -21.88
N GLY A 310 1.00 -6.53 -22.60
CA GLY A 310 -0.29 -6.93 -22.04
C GLY A 310 -0.99 -5.81 -21.27
N THR A 311 -1.74 -6.20 -20.25
CA THR A 311 -2.59 -5.29 -19.46
C THR A 311 -2.18 -5.31 -17.99
N LEU A 312 -2.19 -4.14 -17.36
CA LEU A 312 -2.02 -3.98 -15.93
C LEU A 312 -3.41 -3.95 -15.27
N ALA A 313 -3.81 -5.02 -14.59
CA ALA A 313 -5.08 -5.08 -13.88
C ALA A 313 -5.12 -4.08 -12.70
N ALA A 314 -6.30 -3.78 -12.18
CA ALA A 314 -6.45 -2.88 -11.03
C ALA A 314 -5.63 -3.40 -9.83
N GLY A 315 -4.82 -2.53 -9.23
CA GLY A 315 -3.91 -2.87 -8.13
C GLY A 315 -2.62 -3.60 -8.53
N GLU A 316 -2.47 -4.02 -9.80
CA GLU A 316 -1.24 -4.66 -10.27
C GLU A 316 -0.13 -3.64 -10.53
N SER A 317 1.12 -4.13 -10.51
CA SER A 317 2.28 -3.30 -10.80
C SER A 317 3.32 -4.00 -11.67
N ALA A 318 4.10 -3.22 -12.40
CA ALA A 318 5.25 -3.68 -13.16
C ALA A 318 6.51 -2.93 -12.73
N VAL A 319 7.63 -3.64 -12.66
CA VAL A 319 8.95 -3.09 -12.33
C VAL A 319 9.78 -2.99 -13.61
N ILE A 320 10.42 -1.84 -13.81
CA ILE A 320 11.19 -1.50 -15.01
C ILE A 320 12.51 -0.82 -14.61
N TYR A 321 13.63 -1.45 -14.95
CA TYR A 321 14.97 -0.90 -14.80
C TYR A 321 15.50 -0.52 -16.18
N VAL A 322 15.80 0.76 -16.36
CA VAL A 322 16.32 1.28 -17.63
C VAL A 322 17.56 2.10 -17.41
N ARG A 323 18.35 2.21 -18.47
CA ARG A 323 19.61 2.92 -18.49
C ARG A 323 19.71 3.83 -19.69
N VAL A 324 20.23 5.03 -19.44
CA VAL A 324 20.50 6.04 -20.47
C VAL A 324 21.99 6.36 -20.50
N TRP A 325 22.58 6.45 -21.69
CA TRP A 325 23.97 6.89 -21.87
C TRP A 325 24.14 7.70 -23.16
N LYS A 326 25.06 8.67 -23.14
CA LYS A 326 25.42 9.45 -24.35
C LYS A 326 26.21 8.57 -25.32
N SER A 327 26.11 8.82 -26.62
CA SER A 327 26.79 8.05 -27.68
C SER A 327 28.32 7.96 -27.53
N ASP A 328 28.93 8.91 -26.81
CA ASP A 328 30.36 8.97 -26.52
C ASP A 328 30.71 8.66 -25.05
N TRP A 329 29.72 8.26 -24.24
CA TRP A 329 29.86 8.02 -22.79
C TRP A 329 30.32 9.23 -21.98
N SER A 330 30.13 10.45 -22.49
CA SER A 330 30.31 11.67 -21.69
C SER A 330 29.29 11.73 -20.54
N SER A 331 29.66 12.43 -19.48
CA SER A 331 28.91 12.41 -18.21
C SER A 331 27.63 13.24 -18.24
N PHE A 332 26.66 12.83 -17.45
CA PHE A 332 25.49 13.61 -17.01
C PHE A 332 25.79 14.23 -15.66
N SER A 333 25.20 15.39 -15.41
CA SER A 333 25.01 15.97 -14.09
C SER A 333 23.60 15.62 -13.64
N GLN A 334 23.45 14.84 -12.58
CA GLN A 334 22.13 14.41 -12.11
C GLN A 334 21.53 15.42 -11.11
N ALA A 335 22.36 16.16 -10.37
CA ALA A 335 21.91 17.05 -9.29
C ALA A 335 21.06 18.24 -9.76
N ASN A 336 21.10 18.58 -11.05
CA ASN A 336 20.31 19.63 -11.69
C ASN A 336 19.10 19.09 -12.46
N ASP A 337 18.83 17.78 -12.41
CA ASP A 337 17.68 17.17 -13.07
C ASP A 337 16.43 17.25 -12.20
N TYR A 338 15.30 17.66 -12.80
CA TYR A 338 14.01 17.75 -12.11
C TYR A 338 13.56 16.43 -11.47
N SER A 339 13.79 15.30 -12.16
CA SER A 339 13.36 13.99 -11.71
C SER A 339 14.38 13.25 -10.84
N PHE A 340 15.58 13.80 -10.63
CA PHE A 340 16.61 13.13 -9.86
C PHE A 340 16.27 13.07 -8.37
N ASN A 341 16.44 11.88 -7.79
CA ASN A 341 16.23 11.65 -6.37
C ASN A 341 17.51 11.05 -5.75
N ALA A 342 18.30 11.91 -5.12
CA ALA A 342 19.54 11.52 -4.44
C ALA A 342 19.31 10.70 -3.15
N SER A 343 18.09 10.76 -2.58
CA SER A 343 17.80 10.24 -1.22
C SER A 343 17.10 8.89 -1.22
N ALA A 344 16.39 8.53 -2.29
CA ALA A 344 15.68 7.27 -2.36
C ALA A 344 16.64 6.11 -2.69
N ALA A 345 16.77 5.17 -1.75
CA ALA A 345 17.52 3.92 -1.93
C ALA A 345 16.64 2.76 -2.45
N SER A 346 15.33 2.97 -2.53
CA SER A 346 14.32 2.01 -2.98
C SER A 346 13.12 2.74 -3.57
N PHE A 347 12.18 2.02 -4.18
CA PHE A 347 10.96 2.61 -4.73
C PHE A 347 10.22 3.49 -3.71
N ALA A 348 10.18 4.79 -3.99
CA ALA A 348 9.47 5.79 -3.20
C ALA A 348 8.51 6.56 -4.10
N HIS A 349 7.40 7.05 -3.54
CA HIS A 349 6.53 7.94 -4.30
C HIS A 349 7.29 9.19 -4.73
N THR A 350 7.00 9.61 -5.95
CA THR A 350 7.56 10.82 -6.53
C THR A 350 6.46 11.61 -7.18
N THR A 351 6.57 12.93 -7.15
CA THR A 351 5.73 13.82 -7.95
C THR A 351 6.47 14.36 -9.16
N THR A 352 7.77 14.09 -9.29
CA THR A 352 8.64 14.62 -10.34
C THR A 352 8.79 13.68 -11.54
N ILE A 353 8.20 12.49 -11.46
CA ILE A 353 7.99 11.57 -12.60
C ILE A 353 6.52 11.66 -12.99
N THR A 354 6.25 11.75 -14.29
CA THR A 354 4.87 11.78 -14.78
C THR A 354 4.45 10.45 -15.40
N GLY A 355 3.17 10.15 -15.27
CA GLY A 355 2.51 9.00 -15.86
C GLY A 355 1.33 9.43 -16.71
N TYR A 356 1.21 8.80 -17.89
CA TYR A 356 0.13 9.07 -18.82
C TYR A 356 -0.57 7.78 -19.22
N VAL A 357 -1.88 7.87 -19.45
CA VAL A 357 -2.68 6.82 -20.08
C VAL A 357 -3.41 7.46 -21.25
N LYS A 358 -3.29 6.89 -22.46
CA LYS A 358 -3.85 7.44 -23.71
C LYS A 358 -3.47 8.91 -23.94
N ASN A 359 -2.22 9.25 -23.59
CA ASN A 359 -1.64 10.61 -23.63
C ASN A 359 -2.24 11.64 -22.66
N GLU A 360 -3.15 11.25 -21.75
CA GLU A 360 -3.62 12.12 -20.68
C GLU A 360 -2.74 11.96 -19.44
N LEU A 361 -2.35 13.08 -18.81
CA LEU A 361 -1.56 13.08 -17.58
C LEU A 361 -2.43 12.60 -16.41
N VAL A 362 -2.04 11.49 -15.79
CA VAL A 362 -2.79 10.85 -14.68
C VAL A 362 -1.96 10.68 -13.41
N PHE A 363 -0.65 10.95 -13.45
CA PHE A 363 0.23 10.91 -12.29
C PHE A 363 1.39 11.91 -12.43
N GLY A 364 1.83 12.48 -11.30
CA GLY A 364 2.98 13.39 -11.23
C GLY A 364 2.69 14.81 -11.71
N ALA A 365 3.75 15.61 -11.79
CA ALA A 365 3.75 16.97 -12.30
C ALA A 365 4.84 17.14 -13.35
N GLU A 366 4.49 17.77 -14.48
CA GLU A 366 5.48 18.18 -15.47
C GLU A 366 6.30 19.36 -14.91
N PRO A 367 7.60 19.46 -15.23
CA PRO A 367 8.40 20.63 -14.89
C PRO A 367 7.74 21.92 -15.41
N GLY A 368 7.84 23.02 -14.65
CA GLY A 368 7.28 24.33 -15.04
C GLY A 368 5.79 24.53 -14.76
N ILE A 369 5.03 23.46 -14.52
CA ILE A 369 3.61 23.56 -14.15
C ILE A 369 3.49 23.72 -12.63
N VAL A 370 3.28 24.96 -12.18
CA VAL A 370 2.82 25.23 -10.81
C VAL A 370 1.35 24.80 -10.74
N VAL A 371 1.09 23.59 -10.25
CA VAL A 371 -0.25 23.22 -9.82
C VAL A 371 -0.61 24.09 -8.63
N THR A 372 -1.27 25.21 -8.90
CA THR A 372 -2.00 25.92 -7.84
C THR A 372 -3.09 24.95 -7.40
N PRO A 373 -3.11 24.47 -6.15
CA PRO A 373 -4.22 23.64 -5.70
C PRO A 373 -5.47 24.50 -5.88
N THR A 374 -6.30 24.14 -6.86
CA THR A 374 -7.64 24.73 -6.95
C THR A 374 -8.29 24.40 -5.61
N PRO A 375 -8.69 25.40 -4.80
CA PRO A 375 -9.38 25.12 -3.55
C PRO A 375 -10.57 24.24 -3.92
N VAL A 376 -10.64 23.06 -3.29
CA VAL A 376 -11.77 22.17 -3.45
C VAL A 376 -12.99 22.96 -3.01
N VAL A 377 -13.75 23.48 -3.97
CA VAL A 377 -14.98 24.21 -3.69
C VAL A 377 -15.92 23.17 -3.11
N THR A 378 -16.13 23.23 -1.80
CA THR A 378 -17.18 22.43 -1.17
C THR A 378 -18.49 22.85 -1.83
N PRO A 379 -19.17 21.96 -2.60
CA PRO A 379 -20.35 22.37 -3.31
C PRO A 379 -21.42 22.79 -2.30
N THR A 380 -21.73 24.08 -2.30
CA THR A 380 -22.90 24.59 -1.59
C THR A 380 -24.13 24.04 -2.30
N PRO A 381 -25.09 23.41 -1.60
CA PRO A 381 -26.23 22.80 -2.26
C PRO A 381 -27.11 23.89 -2.89
N VAL A 382 -27.07 24.00 -4.22
CA VAL A 382 -28.02 24.82 -4.98
C VAL A 382 -29.23 23.95 -5.27
N VAL A 383 -30.36 24.29 -4.65
CA VAL A 383 -31.65 23.65 -4.92
C VAL A 383 -32.20 24.23 -6.22
N THR A 384 -32.20 23.44 -7.30
CA THR A 384 -32.83 23.79 -8.59
C THR A 384 -34.12 22.98 -8.74
N PRO A 385 -35.27 23.60 -9.12
CA PRO A 385 -36.57 22.95 -9.09
C PRO A 385 -36.72 21.85 -10.15
N THR A 386 -37.33 20.73 -9.75
CA THR A 386 -37.58 19.55 -10.56
C THR A 386 -38.57 19.84 -11.70
N PRO A 387 -38.26 19.51 -12.98
CA PRO A 387 -39.24 19.57 -14.05
C PRO A 387 -40.22 18.38 -13.94
N VAL A 388 -41.52 18.68 -14.00
CA VAL A 388 -42.59 17.69 -14.05
C VAL A 388 -42.61 17.05 -15.44
N VAL A 389 -42.39 15.73 -15.50
CA VAL A 389 -42.55 14.95 -16.73
C VAL A 389 -43.74 13.99 -16.56
N THR A 390 -44.73 14.13 -17.44
CA THR A 390 -45.87 13.22 -17.56
C THR A 390 -45.40 11.86 -18.12
N PRO A 391 -45.70 10.72 -17.47
CA PRO A 391 -45.20 9.43 -17.93
C PRO A 391 -46.05 8.85 -19.08
N THR A 392 -45.37 8.37 -20.13
CA THR A 392 -45.92 7.39 -21.09
C THR A 392 -45.65 5.99 -20.52
N PRO A 393 -46.63 5.06 -20.51
CA PRO A 393 -46.50 3.82 -19.76
C PRO A 393 -45.60 2.83 -20.51
N THR A 394 -44.59 2.31 -19.82
CA THR A 394 -43.89 1.08 -20.20
C THR A 394 -43.61 0.30 -18.92
N ALA A 395 -43.93 -1.00 -18.97
CA ALA A 395 -44.01 -1.89 -17.82
C ALA A 395 -42.71 -1.91 -17.00
N THR A 396 -42.81 -1.55 -15.73
CA THR A 396 -41.69 -1.42 -14.80
C THR A 396 -41.63 -2.64 -13.89
N SER A 397 -40.52 -3.36 -13.92
CA SER A 397 -40.07 -4.14 -12.76
C SER A 397 -39.50 -3.14 -11.76
N LEU A 398 -40.09 -3.03 -10.57
CA LEU A 398 -39.74 -2.02 -9.56
C LEU A 398 -38.53 -2.50 -8.75
N ILE A 399 -37.41 -1.79 -8.83
CA ILE A 399 -36.33 -1.89 -7.84
C ILE A 399 -36.81 -1.11 -6.60
N PRO A 400 -36.85 -1.71 -5.39
CA PRO A 400 -37.26 -1.01 -4.19
C PRO A 400 -36.26 0.09 -3.82
N GLU A 401 -36.78 1.29 -3.55
CA GLU A 401 -36.00 2.43 -3.08
C GLU A 401 -35.61 2.22 -1.62
N ILE A 402 -34.31 2.15 -1.33
CA ILE A 402 -33.80 2.04 0.04
C ILE A 402 -33.68 3.45 0.63
N THR A 403 -34.60 3.79 1.53
CA THR A 403 -34.54 5.03 2.31
C THR A 403 -33.71 4.80 3.56
N ILE A 404 -32.47 5.28 3.59
CA ILE A 404 -31.65 5.30 4.81
C ILE A 404 -32.07 6.50 5.66
N GLU A 405 -32.51 6.24 6.89
CA GLU A 405 -32.87 7.27 7.85
C GLU A 405 -31.60 8.04 8.28
N LYS A 406 -31.59 9.36 8.05
CA LYS A 406 -30.48 10.22 8.47
C LYS A 406 -30.62 10.55 9.94
N TYR A 407 -29.59 10.24 10.73
CA TYR A 407 -29.49 10.66 12.11
C TYR A 407 -28.78 12.01 12.21
N SER A 408 -29.30 12.91 13.05
CA SER A 408 -28.60 14.16 13.38
C SER A 408 -27.37 13.85 14.21
N ILE A 409 -26.23 14.42 13.83
CA ILE A 409 -25.03 14.39 14.65
C ILE A 409 -25.32 15.21 15.92
N PRO A 410 -25.18 14.63 17.13
CA PRO A 410 -25.47 15.34 18.36
C PRO A 410 -24.44 16.45 18.62
N GLU A 411 -24.89 17.68 18.86
CA GLU A 411 -24.05 18.77 19.35
C GLU A 411 -23.69 18.51 20.82
N ASN A 412 -22.51 17.94 21.05
CA ASN A 412 -21.94 17.73 22.38
C ASN A 412 -20.44 18.05 22.37
N ASP A 413 -19.83 18.11 23.55
CA ASP A 413 -18.43 18.49 23.70
C ASP A 413 -17.45 17.58 22.94
N ALA A 414 -17.80 16.30 22.75
CA ALA A 414 -16.97 15.37 21.98
C ALA A 414 -17.01 15.69 20.48
N MET A 415 -18.19 16.02 19.94
CA MET A 415 -18.30 16.46 18.55
C MET A 415 -17.64 17.83 18.33
N GLN A 416 -17.78 18.76 19.28
CA GLN A 416 -17.06 20.05 19.25
C GLN A 416 -15.54 19.85 19.33
N PHE A 417 -15.07 18.90 20.13
CA PHE A 417 -13.65 18.54 20.18
C PHE A 417 -13.15 18.03 18.82
N VAL A 418 -13.87 17.10 18.18
CA VAL A 418 -13.51 16.57 16.86
C VAL A 418 -13.53 17.67 15.79
N GLU A 419 -14.52 18.57 15.81
CA GLU A 419 -14.57 19.72 14.90
C GLU A 419 -13.39 20.70 15.10
N ASN A 420 -12.86 20.76 16.33
CA ASN A 420 -11.71 21.59 16.66
C ASN A 420 -10.37 20.94 16.33
N LEU A 421 -10.30 19.63 16.05
CA LEU A 421 -9.10 18.99 15.50
C LEU A 421 -8.92 19.43 14.04
N LYS A 422 -7.96 20.33 13.76
CA LYS A 422 -7.69 20.82 12.40
C LYS A 422 -6.39 20.25 11.90
N ILE A 423 -5.46 21.09 11.47
CA ILE A 423 -4.17 20.64 10.94
C ILE A 423 -3.25 20.20 12.09
N GLY A 424 -2.90 18.92 12.05
CA GLY A 424 -2.12 18.26 13.10
C GLY A 424 -0.65 18.10 12.74
N TRP A 425 0.21 18.14 13.76
CA TRP A 425 1.62 17.80 13.68
C TRP A 425 1.90 16.50 14.43
N ASN A 426 2.69 15.60 13.85
CA ASN A 426 3.08 14.34 14.49
C ASN A 426 4.56 14.43 14.86
N LEU A 427 4.89 14.26 16.15
CA LEU A 427 6.28 14.27 16.62
C LEU A 427 7.07 13.03 16.19
N GLY A 428 6.44 12.07 15.51
CA GLY A 428 7.11 10.91 14.92
C GLY A 428 7.89 10.11 15.96
N ASN A 429 9.11 9.71 15.60
CA ASN A 429 9.96 8.79 16.37
C ASN A 429 10.69 9.44 17.55
N THR A 430 10.12 10.50 18.12
CA THR A 430 10.73 11.25 19.22
C THR A 430 10.55 10.48 20.53
N PHE A 431 9.34 10.47 21.13
CA PHE A 431 9.05 9.66 22.32
C PHE A 431 8.72 8.20 22.01
N ASP A 432 8.68 7.80 20.73
CA ASP A 432 8.37 6.44 20.28
C ASP A 432 9.57 5.50 20.30
N ALA A 433 10.78 6.08 20.35
CA ALA A 433 12.02 5.33 20.33
C ALA A 433 12.07 4.30 21.47
N HIS A 434 12.44 3.09 21.13
CA HIS A 434 12.50 1.97 22.06
C HIS A 434 13.69 1.06 21.77
N SER A 435 13.97 0.12 22.67
CA SER A 435 15.07 -0.85 22.59
C SER A 435 16.41 -0.19 22.26
N CYS A 436 16.62 1.05 22.71
CA CYS A 436 17.86 1.81 22.51
C CYS A 436 18.93 1.33 23.50
N THR A 437 19.26 0.03 23.45
CA THR A 437 20.20 -0.68 24.34
C THR A 437 21.62 -0.11 24.33
N TRP A 438 21.94 0.78 23.40
CA TRP A 438 23.19 1.54 23.32
C TRP A 438 23.18 2.84 24.15
N LEU A 439 22.04 3.24 24.72
CA LEU A 439 21.88 4.42 25.57
C LEU A 439 21.80 4.02 27.03
N THR A 440 22.44 4.81 27.89
CA THR A 440 22.39 4.65 29.34
C THR A 440 21.47 5.65 30.04
N ASP A 441 21.13 6.74 29.36
CA ASP A 441 20.20 7.77 29.84
C ASP A 441 18.82 7.53 29.22
N GLU A 442 17.81 7.30 30.05
CA GLU A 442 16.45 7.05 29.59
C GLU A 442 15.85 8.26 28.86
N LEU A 443 16.26 9.50 29.19
CA LEU A 443 15.75 10.68 28.49
C LEU A 443 16.37 10.84 27.10
N ALA A 444 17.53 10.21 26.86
CA ALA A 444 18.17 10.26 25.55
C ALA A 444 17.37 9.48 24.48
N TYR A 445 16.45 8.61 24.89
CA TYR A 445 15.52 7.91 23.99
C TYR A 445 14.73 8.90 23.12
N GLU A 446 14.34 10.06 23.67
CA GLU A 446 13.59 11.09 22.95
C GLU A 446 14.24 11.49 21.61
N SER A 447 15.57 11.52 21.56
CA SER A 447 16.33 11.91 20.36
C SER A 447 16.96 10.73 19.62
N ALA A 448 16.81 9.50 20.11
CA ALA A 448 17.63 8.37 19.69
C ALA A 448 17.43 7.98 18.21
N TRP A 449 16.20 8.09 17.71
CA TRP A 449 15.84 7.68 16.35
C TRP A 449 15.72 8.85 15.37
N CYS A 450 15.41 10.05 15.86
CA CYS A 450 15.19 11.24 15.03
C CYS A 450 16.32 12.28 15.13
N GLY A 451 17.23 12.16 16.10
CA GLY A 451 18.36 13.07 16.30
C GLY A 451 18.00 14.42 16.92
N ALA A 452 16.77 14.62 17.41
CA ALA A 452 16.32 15.90 17.97
C ALA A 452 15.43 15.73 19.20
N TYR A 453 15.53 16.66 20.15
CA TYR A 453 14.59 16.80 21.26
C TYR A 453 13.45 17.74 20.88
N THR A 454 12.26 17.49 21.42
CA THR A 454 11.13 18.41 21.30
C THR A 454 11.37 19.63 22.16
N SER A 455 11.60 20.77 21.50
CA SER A 455 11.76 22.06 22.19
C SER A 455 10.44 22.82 22.24
N LYS A 456 10.26 23.67 23.25
CA LYS A 456 9.13 24.60 23.30
C LYS A 456 9.06 25.48 22.03
N ASN A 457 10.21 25.92 21.52
CA ASN A 457 10.29 26.72 20.30
C ASN A 457 9.70 26.01 19.07
N LEU A 458 9.86 24.69 18.97
CA LEU A 458 9.21 23.91 17.90
C LEU A 458 7.69 24.03 18.00
N ILE A 459 7.12 23.78 19.17
CA ILE A 459 5.65 23.83 19.39
C ILE A 459 5.11 25.26 19.18
N ASP A 460 5.81 26.28 19.67
CA ASP A 460 5.46 27.69 19.45
C ASP A 460 5.48 28.04 17.95
N THR A 461 6.45 27.52 17.19
CA THR A 461 6.54 27.72 15.74
C THR A 461 5.39 27.01 15.02
N LEU A 462 5.08 25.76 15.39
CA LEU A 462 3.95 25.03 14.82
C LEU A 462 2.63 25.77 15.03
N LYS A 463 2.42 26.33 16.23
CA LYS A 463 1.24 27.17 16.50
C LYS A 463 1.21 28.40 15.59
N ALA A 464 2.34 29.08 15.42
CA ALA A 464 2.45 30.27 14.57
C ALA A 464 2.17 29.96 13.09
N GLU A 465 2.56 28.78 12.61
CA GLU A 465 2.30 28.29 11.24
C GLU A 465 0.87 27.73 11.06
N GLY A 466 0.03 27.76 12.10
CA GLY A 466 -1.39 27.43 12.02
C GLY A 466 -1.76 26.01 12.42
N PHE A 467 -0.82 25.21 12.91
CA PHE A 467 -1.13 23.91 13.52
C PHE A 467 -1.88 24.09 14.85
N ASN A 468 -2.82 23.21 15.13
CA ASN A 468 -3.66 23.27 16.32
C ASN A 468 -3.94 21.92 16.97
N THR A 469 -3.20 20.89 16.56
CA THR A 469 -3.28 19.54 17.11
C THR A 469 -1.89 18.94 17.06
N VAL A 470 -1.45 18.27 18.13
CA VAL A 470 -0.15 17.58 18.17
C VAL A 470 -0.35 16.13 18.61
N ARG A 471 0.17 15.19 17.82
CA ARG A 471 0.31 13.78 18.22
C ARG A 471 1.69 13.57 18.82
N ILE A 472 1.71 13.07 20.07
CA ILE A 472 2.92 12.71 20.82
C ILE A 472 2.93 11.18 20.98
N PRO A 473 3.64 10.44 20.11
CA PRO A 473 3.72 8.97 20.21
C PRO A 473 4.72 8.61 21.31
N VAL A 474 4.33 7.76 22.27
CA VAL A 474 5.17 7.44 23.44
C VAL A 474 5.29 5.94 23.64
N SER A 475 6.52 5.44 23.64
CA SER A 475 6.86 4.09 24.11
C SER A 475 7.06 4.11 25.62
N TRP A 476 6.37 3.22 26.33
CA TRP A 476 6.44 3.12 27.79
C TRP A 476 7.20 1.88 28.28
N HIS A 477 7.33 0.85 27.45
CA HIS A 477 7.76 -0.49 27.87
C HIS A 477 9.22 -0.56 28.33
N ASP A 478 10.10 0.32 27.85
CA ASP A 478 11.48 0.48 28.35
C ASP A 478 11.57 1.37 29.60
N HIS A 479 10.49 2.08 29.91
CA HIS A 479 10.40 3.06 30.98
C HIS A 479 9.46 2.60 32.10
N VAL A 480 9.25 1.29 32.24
CA VAL A 480 8.49 0.70 33.36
C VAL A 480 9.39 -0.19 34.20
N SER A 481 9.10 -0.27 35.50
CA SER A 481 9.86 -1.10 36.44
C SER A 481 8.94 -1.77 37.46
N GLY A 482 9.42 -2.85 38.08
CA GLY A 482 8.68 -3.60 39.09
C GLY A 482 7.58 -4.50 38.50
N ASP A 483 7.03 -5.35 39.36
CA ASP A 483 5.95 -6.29 39.00
C ASP A 483 4.60 -5.60 38.76
N ASP A 484 4.50 -4.33 39.15
CA ASP A 484 3.34 -3.46 39.00
C ASP A 484 3.47 -2.46 37.83
N PHE A 485 4.51 -2.61 36.99
CA PHE A 485 4.75 -1.80 35.80
C PHE A 485 4.75 -0.29 36.07
N GLN A 486 5.40 0.14 37.16
CA GLN A 486 5.52 1.56 37.50
C GLN A 486 6.30 2.31 36.42
N ILE A 487 5.65 3.29 35.81
CA ILE A 487 6.26 4.16 34.81
C ILE A 487 7.33 5.04 35.49
N SER A 488 8.48 5.18 34.85
CA SER A 488 9.56 6.07 35.24
C SER A 488 9.02 7.50 35.39
N ALA A 489 9.22 8.05 36.58
CA ALA A 489 8.84 9.43 36.85
C ALA A 489 9.58 10.42 35.96
N ALA A 490 10.84 10.14 35.60
CA ALA A 490 11.61 11.02 34.73
C ALA A 490 11.04 11.04 33.30
N TRP A 491 10.75 9.87 32.75
CA TRP A 491 10.12 9.75 31.42
C TRP A 491 8.74 10.39 31.38
N LEU A 492 7.89 10.09 32.37
CA LEU A 492 6.55 10.66 32.48
C LEU A 492 6.59 12.20 32.61
N ASN A 493 7.49 12.74 33.43
CA ASN A 493 7.65 14.19 33.58
C ASN A 493 8.09 14.85 32.27
N ARG A 494 8.96 14.19 31.49
CA ARG A 494 9.42 14.74 30.21
C ARG A 494 8.31 14.72 29.15
N VAL A 495 7.51 13.67 29.09
CA VAL A 495 6.30 13.63 28.24
C VAL A 495 5.31 14.72 28.66
N GLN A 496 5.06 14.87 29.97
CA GLN A 496 4.18 15.92 30.50
C GLN A 496 4.69 17.31 30.12
N GLU A 497 5.99 17.57 30.18
CA GLU A 497 6.56 18.86 29.78
C GLU A 497 6.23 19.22 28.32
N VAL A 498 6.29 18.26 27.40
CA VAL A 498 5.95 18.49 25.99
C VAL A 498 4.44 18.63 25.79
N VAL A 499 3.62 17.89 26.56
CA VAL A 499 2.16 18.09 26.61
C VAL A 499 1.85 19.52 27.09
N ASP A 500 2.53 20.00 28.13
CA ASP A 500 2.35 21.35 28.66
C ASP A 500 2.71 22.42 27.63
N TYR A 501 3.75 22.22 26.82
CA TYR A 501 4.05 23.13 25.70
C TYR A 501 2.87 23.27 24.72
N CYS A 502 2.16 22.18 24.43
CA CYS A 502 0.98 22.18 23.56
C CYS A 502 -0.22 22.86 24.24
N ILE A 503 -0.48 22.51 25.51
CA ILE A 503 -1.58 23.09 26.30
C ILE A 503 -1.40 24.60 26.45
N ASP A 504 -0.18 25.06 26.76
CA ASP A 504 0.15 26.49 26.88
C ASP A 504 -0.07 27.27 25.56
N ASN A 505 -0.02 26.57 24.42
CA ASN A 505 -0.29 27.12 23.09
C ASN A 505 -1.77 26.97 22.64
N ASN A 506 -2.65 26.44 23.48
CA ASN A 506 -4.02 26.06 23.13
C ASN A 506 -4.05 25.20 21.86
N MET A 507 -3.29 24.10 21.86
CA MET A 507 -3.19 23.08 20.80
C MET A 507 -3.65 21.70 21.27
#